data_AF-A0A8J9ZRS5-F1
#
_entry.id   AF-A0A8J9ZRS5-F1
#
_cell.length_a   1.000
_cell.length_b   1.000
_cell.length_c   1.000
_cell.angle_alpha   90.00
_cell.angle_beta   90.00
_cell.angle_gamma   90.00
#
_symmetry.space_group_name_H-M   'P 1'
#
loop_
_entity.id
_entity.type
_entity.pdbx_description
1 polymer ?
#
loop_
_entity_poly.entity_id
_entity_poly.type
_entity_poly.pdbx_seq_one_letter_code
_entity_poly.pdbx_strand_id
1 'polypeptide(L)'
;MPVVDGNVDSEGEDMDQSTPDSDKSNSEESATSSASEEDDESSELDEEDCDRRRTECMADMADLERQFTDLKEQLYRERMSQIEVKLEEAKMGCAPEYVEPLTQLRVNMQTRTEVAGIVRELKIQNIRNQYEAELQATRQHFESEKLLLVDEMRNEIEEKIRRLEEDRHSADLSTDLWTESEQVKRSRRKTDPLHPKKKKTVTISGPFLVYQLKENDILEDWTAIRKMTVARRRLSAGSHSHRSGRENGMGDRLDY
;
A
#
# COMPACT_ATOMS: atom_id res chain seq x y z
N MET A 1 11.87 2.31 1.42
CA MET A 1 12.64 3.27 0.61
C MET A 1 11.78 3.65 -0.58
N PRO A 2 11.57 4.94 -0.86
CA PRO A 2 11.17 5.38 -2.18
C PRO A 2 12.34 6.12 -2.87
N VAL A 3 12.56 5.74 -4.12
CA VAL A 3 13.48 6.35 -5.06
C VAL A 3 12.80 7.62 -5.60
N VAL A 4 13.48 8.75 -5.53
CA VAL A 4 13.08 9.99 -6.20
C VAL A 4 13.94 10.09 -7.44
N ASP A 5 13.35 9.81 -8.60
CA ASP A 5 13.91 10.20 -9.89
C ASP A 5 13.75 11.70 -10.05
N GLY A 6 14.87 12.36 -10.31
CA GLY A 6 14.91 13.76 -10.68
C GLY A 6 14.46 13.95 -12.11
N ASN A 7 13.56 14.91 -12.32
CA ASN A 7 13.44 15.58 -13.61
C ASN A 7 13.56 17.08 -13.37
N VAL A 8 14.64 17.63 -13.89
CA VAL A 8 14.94 19.05 -13.96
C VAL A 8 14.37 19.49 -15.29
N ASP A 9 13.36 20.34 -15.30
CA ASP A 9 13.04 21.14 -16.49
C ASP A 9 12.78 22.58 -16.08
N SER A 10 13.51 23.43 -16.77
CA SER A 10 13.70 24.86 -16.60
C SER A 10 13.13 25.49 -17.86
N GLU A 11 12.04 26.23 -17.75
CA GLU A 11 11.45 27.10 -18.80
C GLU A 11 10.42 27.94 -18.05
N GLY A 12 10.61 29.25 -17.83
CA GLY A 12 10.58 30.28 -18.85
C GLY A 12 9.20 30.97 -18.78
N GLU A 13 9.06 31.96 -17.89
CA GLU A 13 7.83 32.75 -17.76
C GLU A 13 7.70 33.71 -18.95
N ASP A 14 6.91 33.35 -19.96
CA ASP A 14 6.48 34.26 -21.02
C ASP A 14 5.18 34.96 -20.61
N MET A 15 5.30 36.24 -20.24
CA MET A 15 4.19 37.16 -20.00
C MET A 15 3.89 37.92 -21.30
N ASP A 16 2.96 37.39 -22.11
CA ASP A 16 2.48 37.99 -23.35
C ASP A 16 1.62 39.24 -23.06
N GLN A 17 2.20 40.43 -23.29
CA GLN A 17 1.45 41.69 -23.41
C GLN A 17 1.38 42.07 -24.89
N SER A 18 0.28 41.71 -25.54
CA SER A 18 0.01 42.09 -26.92
C SER A 18 -0.74 43.43 -26.96
N THR A 19 -0.03 44.51 -27.28
CA THR A 19 -0.60 45.77 -27.78
C THR A 19 -0.75 45.68 -29.30
N PRO A 20 -1.95 45.82 -29.90
CA PRO A 20 -2.04 45.90 -31.35
C PRO A 20 -1.68 47.31 -31.85
N ASP A 21 -0.68 47.31 -32.73
CA ASP A 21 -0.17 48.45 -33.51
C ASP A 21 -1.25 49.18 -34.31
N SER A 22 -1.11 50.51 -34.38
CA SER A 22 -1.88 51.40 -35.24
C SER A 22 -1.26 51.45 -36.64
N ASP A 23 -1.96 50.88 -37.62
CA ASP A 23 -1.54 50.88 -39.02
C ASP A 23 -1.93 52.16 -39.78
N LYS A 24 -1.10 52.42 -40.79
CA LYS A 24 -0.91 53.64 -41.59
C LYS A 24 -2.11 54.15 -42.40
N SER A 25 -2.10 55.48 -42.52
CA SER A 25 -2.46 56.32 -43.68
C SER A 25 -2.69 55.62 -45.03
N ASN A 26 -3.82 55.94 -45.68
CA ASN A 26 -3.90 55.98 -47.14
C ASN A 26 -4.58 57.28 -47.58
N SER A 27 -3.87 58.01 -48.42
CA SER A 27 -4.18 59.32 -49.00
C SER A 27 -4.62 59.07 -50.43
N GLU A 28 -5.83 59.51 -50.80
CA GLU A 28 -6.28 59.49 -52.19
C GLU A 28 -6.81 60.88 -52.58
N GLU A 29 -6.29 61.32 -53.72
CA GLU A 29 -6.26 62.68 -54.24
C GLU A 29 -7.47 62.98 -55.15
N SER A 30 -7.95 64.22 -55.04
CA SER A 30 -8.26 65.14 -56.14
C SER A 30 -9.58 65.08 -56.92
N ALA A 31 -10.07 66.32 -57.10
CA ALA A 31 -10.81 66.89 -58.22
C ALA A 31 -12.34 66.83 -58.19
N THR A 32 -12.93 67.95 -57.77
CA THR A 32 -14.03 68.55 -58.55
C THR A 32 -13.96 70.07 -58.44
N SER A 33 -13.96 70.69 -59.61
CA SER A 33 -13.68 72.08 -59.88
C SER A 33 -14.98 72.87 -60.09
N SER A 34 -15.00 74.06 -59.49
CA SER A 34 -15.47 75.31 -60.08
C SER A 34 -16.97 75.54 -60.31
N ALA A 35 -17.42 76.64 -59.72
CA ALA A 35 -18.09 77.79 -60.37
C ALA A 35 -19.44 78.17 -59.76
N SER A 36 -19.59 79.49 -59.66
CA SER A 36 -20.81 80.29 -59.52
C SER A 36 -21.34 80.42 -58.09
N GLU A 37 -21.73 81.60 -57.61
CA GLU A 37 -21.71 82.99 -58.09
C GLU A 37 -22.23 83.79 -56.89
N GLU A 38 -21.63 84.96 -56.67
CA GLU A 38 -22.27 86.17 -56.12
C GLU A 38 -23.30 86.00 -54.98
N ASP A 39 -22.88 86.35 -53.76
CA ASP A 39 -23.73 87.13 -52.88
C ASP A 39 -22.88 88.10 -52.05
N ASP A 40 -23.18 89.37 -52.24
CA ASP A 40 -22.57 90.54 -51.62
C ASP A 40 -23.39 90.86 -50.37
N GLU A 41 -23.06 90.23 -49.23
CA GLU A 41 -23.61 90.66 -47.95
C GLU A 41 -22.69 90.29 -46.77
N SER A 42 -21.99 91.30 -46.25
CA SER A 42 -21.73 91.45 -44.81
C SER A 42 -20.80 90.43 -44.13
N SER A 43 -19.49 90.66 -44.22
CA SER A 43 -18.50 90.08 -43.30
C SER A 43 -17.17 90.84 -43.36
N GLU A 44 -17.17 92.11 -42.97
CA GLU A 44 -16.03 92.69 -42.21
C GLU A 44 -16.05 92.01 -40.83
N LEU A 45 -15.94 90.67 -40.84
CA LEU A 45 -15.85 89.83 -39.67
C LEU A 45 -14.44 90.02 -39.16
N ASP A 46 -14.30 91.07 -38.35
CA ASP A 46 -13.37 91.20 -37.25
C ASP A 46 -12.13 90.28 -37.40
N GLU A 47 -11.19 90.71 -38.25
CA GLU A 47 -9.87 90.05 -38.38
C GLU A 47 -9.21 89.93 -36.99
N GLU A 48 -9.52 90.88 -36.09
CA GLU A 48 -9.10 90.85 -34.69
C GLU A 48 -9.70 89.64 -33.94
N ASP A 49 -10.94 89.24 -34.22
CA ASP A 49 -11.57 88.03 -33.66
C ASP A 49 -10.93 86.73 -34.16
N CYS A 50 -10.49 86.69 -35.43
CA CYS A 50 -9.74 85.55 -35.97
C CYS A 50 -8.35 85.43 -35.34
N ASP A 51 -7.65 86.56 -35.21
CA ASP A 51 -6.36 86.63 -34.53
C ASP A 51 -6.49 86.30 -33.04
N ARG A 52 -7.56 86.76 -32.39
CA ARG A 52 -7.88 86.44 -31.00
C ARG A 52 -8.05 84.94 -30.79
N ARG A 53 -8.88 84.26 -31.60
CA ARG A 53 -9.02 82.79 -31.53
C ARG A 53 -7.70 82.05 -31.78
N ARG A 54 -6.86 82.55 -32.69
CA ARG A 54 -5.54 81.97 -32.93
C ARG A 54 -4.62 82.09 -31.72
N THR A 55 -4.62 83.26 -31.07
CA THR A 55 -3.83 83.48 -29.85
C THR A 55 -4.33 82.64 -28.67
N GLU A 56 -5.65 82.50 -28.50
CA GLU A 56 -6.27 81.63 -27.49
C GLU A 56 -5.87 80.16 -27.73
N CYS A 57 -5.96 79.67 -28.96
CA CYS A 57 -5.55 78.30 -29.32
C CYS A 57 -4.04 78.05 -29.07
N MET A 58 -3.18 79.03 -29.36
CA MET A 58 -1.75 78.91 -29.04
C MET A 58 -1.48 78.94 -27.52
N ALA A 59 -2.25 79.71 -26.75
CA ALA A 59 -2.16 79.71 -25.30
C ALA A 59 -2.58 78.36 -24.71
N ASP A 60 -3.70 77.79 -25.18
CA ASP A 60 -4.15 76.45 -24.78
C ASP A 60 -3.12 75.37 -25.11
N MET A 61 -2.50 75.42 -26.29
CA MET A 61 -1.42 74.51 -26.67
C MET A 61 -0.19 74.66 -25.77
N ALA A 62 0.21 75.88 -25.44
CA ALA A 62 1.32 76.13 -24.53
C ALA A 62 1.02 75.63 -23.10
N ASP A 63 -0.23 75.79 -22.64
CA ASP A 63 -0.68 75.27 -21.35
C ASP A 63 -0.71 73.74 -21.32
N LEU A 64 -1.14 73.10 -22.41
CA LEU A 64 -1.10 71.64 -22.56
C LEU A 64 0.35 71.12 -22.57
N GLU A 65 1.25 71.77 -23.30
CA GLU A 65 2.67 71.42 -23.32
C GLU A 65 3.29 71.52 -21.91
N ARG A 66 2.96 72.59 -21.16
CA ARG A 66 3.41 72.76 -19.78
C ARG A 66 2.89 71.64 -18.86
N GLN A 67 1.59 71.32 -18.95
CA GLN A 67 1.01 70.22 -18.17
C GLN A 67 1.67 68.88 -18.52
N PHE A 68 1.97 68.64 -19.79
CA PHE A 68 2.66 67.43 -20.23
C PHE A 68 4.09 67.35 -19.68
N THR A 69 4.83 68.46 -19.65
CA THR A 69 6.17 68.50 -19.03
C THR A 69 6.11 68.26 -17.53
N ASP A 70 5.15 68.88 -16.84
CA ASP A 70 4.97 68.71 -15.39
C ASP A 70 4.63 67.26 -15.02
N LEU A 71 3.70 66.64 -15.77
CA LEU A 71 3.32 65.24 -15.61
C LEU A 71 4.50 64.29 -15.89
N LYS A 72 5.27 64.57 -16.95
CA LYS A 72 6.46 63.79 -17.30
C LYS A 72 7.50 63.84 -16.19
N GLU A 73 7.79 65.02 -15.65
CA GLU A 73 8.72 65.19 -14.53
C GLU A 73 8.21 64.52 -13.25
N GLN A 74 6.91 64.59 -12.97
CA GLN A 74 6.31 63.89 -11.85
C GLN A 74 6.48 62.38 -11.98
N LEU A 75 6.19 61.81 -13.15
CA LEU A 75 6.35 60.37 -13.42
C LEU A 75 7.80 59.92 -13.19
N TYR A 76 8.80 60.69 -13.66
CA TYR A 76 10.20 60.35 -13.43
C TYR A 76 10.60 60.45 -11.95
N ARG A 77 10.12 61.47 -11.23
CA ARG A 77 10.37 61.61 -9.79
C ARG A 77 9.77 60.45 -8.99
N GLU A 78 8.52 60.08 -9.30
CA GLU A 78 7.86 58.93 -8.68
C GLU A 78 8.60 57.63 -9.00
N ARG A 79 9.02 57.44 -10.25
CA ARG A 79 9.78 56.25 -10.63
C ARG A 79 11.14 56.17 -9.94
N MET A 80 11.85 57.28 -9.83
CA MET A 80 13.12 57.33 -9.11
C MET A 80 12.94 57.00 -7.63
N SER A 81 11.92 57.58 -6.99
CA SER A 81 11.58 57.31 -5.60
C SER A 81 11.27 55.83 -5.34
N GLN A 82 10.48 55.19 -6.22
CA GLN A 82 10.21 53.74 -6.13
C GLN A 82 11.50 52.91 -6.20
N ILE A 83 12.42 53.27 -7.09
CA ILE A 83 13.71 52.58 -7.24
C ILE A 83 14.59 52.80 -6.00
N GLU A 84 14.64 54.03 -5.49
CA GLU A 84 15.40 54.36 -4.28
C GLU A 84 14.91 53.58 -3.06
N VAL A 85 13.58 53.47 -2.87
CA VAL A 85 12.99 52.66 -1.80
C VAL A 85 13.38 51.20 -1.95
N LYS A 86 13.20 50.59 -3.14
CA LYS A 86 13.59 49.20 -3.38
C LYS A 86 15.09 48.96 -3.18
N LEU A 87 15.93 49.91 -3.60
CA LEU A 87 17.37 49.85 -3.41
C LEU A 87 17.73 49.89 -1.92
N GLU A 88 17.05 50.72 -1.14
CA GLU A 88 17.28 50.81 0.30
C GLU A 88 16.79 49.56 1.03
N GLU A 89 15.63 49.03 0.68
CA GLU A 89 15.13 47.73 1.19
C GLU A 89 16.14 46.60 0.91
N ALA A 90 16.72 46.58 -0.30
CA ALA A 90 17.74 45.59 -0.67
C ALA A 90 19.04 45.79 0.13
N LYS A 91 19.51 47.03 0.31
CA LYS A 91 20.71 47.33 1.11
C LYS A 91 20.53 46.98 2.59
N MET A 92 19.35 47.25 3.14
CA MET A 92 18.99 46.87 4.52
C MET A 92 18.75 45.36 4.66
N GLY A 93 18.66 44.61 3.55
CA GLY A 93 18.35 43.18 3.56
C GLY A 93 16.91 42.87 3.98
N CYS A 94 16.01 43.86 3.89
CA CYS A 94 14.61 43.74 4.23
C CYS A 94 13.71 43.54 3.00
N ALA A 95 14.30 43.49 1.80
CA ALA A 95 13.58 43.26 0.55
C ALA A 95 12.78 41.94 0.62
N PRO A 96 11.44 41.99 0.57
CA PRO A 96 10.58 40.83 0.82
C PRO A 96 10.80 39.71 -0.19
N GLU A 97 11.12 40.07 -1.44
CA GLU A 97 11.45 39.17 -2.56
C GLU A 97 12.57 38.17 -2.21
N TYR A 98 13.48 38.54 -1.30
CA TYR A 98 14.56 37.64 -0.82
C TYR A 98 14.32 37.09 0.58
N VAL A 99 13.72 37.90 1.46
CA VAL A 99 13.48 37.50 2.85
C VAL A 99 12.45 36.37 2.93
N GLU A 100 11.37 36.43 2.14
CA GLU A 100 10.35 35.39 2.16
C GLU A 100 10.90 34.01 1.74
N PRO A 101 11.56 33.84 0.57
CA PRO A 101 12.18 32.56 0.22
C PRO A 101 13.20 32.07 1.25
N LEU A 102 13.97 33.00 1.84
CA LEU A 102 14.96 32.66 2.87
C LEU A 102 14.29 32.13 4.15
N THR A 103 13.19 32.74 4.59
CA THR A 103 12.43 32.25 5.76
C THR A 103 11.81 30.89 5.48
N GLN A 104 11.22 30.68 4.31
CA GLN A 104 10.68 29.39 3.88
C GLN A 104 11.78 28.31 3.86
N LEU A 105 12.95 28.62 3.32
CA LEU A 105 14.08 27.70 3.31
C LEU A 105 14.54 27.33 4.73
N ARG A 106 14.59 28.29 5.65
CA ARG A 106 14.92 28.04 7.07
C ARG A 106 13.90 27.12 7.73
N VAL A 107 12.61 27.35 7.51
CA VAL A 107 11.55 26.47 8.02
C VAL A 107 11.69 25.07 7.44
N ASN A 108 11.88 24.93 6.14
CA ASN A 108 12.09 23.64 5.48
C ASN A 108 13.31 22.89 6.04
N MET A 109 14.41 23.59 6.31
CA MET A 109 15.59 23.01 6.94
C MET A 109 15.29 22.50 8.34
N GLN A 110 14.57 23.28 9.16
CA GLN A 110 14.17 22.87 10.50
C GLN A 110 13.27 21.63 10.45
N THR A 111 12.20 21.65 9.63
CA THR A 111 11.30 20.51 9.47
C THR A 111 12.04 19.26 8.99
N ARG A 112 12.96 19.38 8.02
CA ARG A 112 13.76 18.24 7.56
C ARG A 112 14.64 17.67 8.67
N THR A 113 15.19 18.52 9.52
CA THR A 113 16.05 18.11 10.64
C THR A 113 15.23 17.38 11.72
N GLU A 114 14.05 17.91 12.05
CA GLU A 114 13.13 17.30 13.00
C GLU A 114 12.64 15.93 12.51
N VAL A 115 12.17 15.86 11.26
CA VAL A 115 11.73 14.61 10.64
C VAL A 115 12.87 13.59 10.60
N ALA A 116 14.09 13.99 10.25
CA ALA A 116 15.25 13.11 10.28
C ALA A 116 15.54 12.58 11.69
N GLY A 117 15.37 13.41 12.73
CA GLY A 117 15.46 13.02 14.13
C GLY A 117 14.43 11.95 14.51
N ILE A 118 13.16 12.16 14.16
CA ILE A 118 12.07 11.20 14.41
C ILE A 118 12.34 9.88 13.69
N VAL A 119 12.73 9.94 12.41
CA VAL A 119 13.05 8.73 11.61
C VAL A 119 14.20 7.94 12.23
N ARG A 120 15.22 8.63 12.74
CA ARG A 120 16.33 7.97 13.45
C ARG A 120 15.84 7.24 14.69
N GLU A 121 15.02 7.88 15.51
CA GLU A 121 14.48 7.28 16.74
C GLU A 121 13.62 6.05 16.42
N LEU A 122 12.71 6.16 15.44
CA LEU A 122 11.88 5.04 15.00
C LEU A 122 12.70 3.86 14.47
N LYS A 123 13.80 4.13 13.74
CA LYS A 123 14.71 3.07 13.29
C LYS A 123 15.39 2.37 14.45
N ILE A 124 15.86 3.12 15.45
CA ILE A 124 16.49 2.55 16.66
C ILE A 124 15.47 1.68 17.41
N GLN A 125 14.23 2.17 17.59
CA GLN A 125 13.16 1.41 18.22
C GLN A 125 12.82 0.15 17.43
N ASN A 126 12.77 0.22 16.10
CA ASN A 126 12.52 -0.95 15.27
C ASN A 126 13.60 -2.02 15.43
N ILE A 127 14.88 -1.62 15.46
CA ILE A 127 16.01 -2.53 15.69
C ILE A 127 15.90 -3.19 17.08
N ARG A 128 15.56 -2.41 18.11
CA ARG A 128 15.35 -2.96 19.47
C ARG A 128 14.22 -3.99 19.50
N ASN A 129 13.08 -3.67 18.87
CA ASN A 129 11.94 -4.58 18.80
C ASN A 129 12.28 -5.87 18.04
N GLN A 130 13.03 -5.77 16.93
CA GLN A 130 13.51 -6.95 16.20
C GLN A 130 14.43 -7.81 17.06
N TYR A 131 15.39 -7.19 17.74
CA TYR A 131 16.30 -7.87 18.64
C TYR A 131 15.55 -8.60 19.78
N GLU A 132 14.58 -7.94 20.42
CA GLU A 132 13.77 -8.53 21.48
C GLU A 132 12.90 -9.69 20.97
N ALA A 133 12.30 -9.54 19.80
CA ALA A 133 11.49 -10.60 19.18
C ALA A 133 12.35 -11.82 18.81
N GLU A 134 13.56 -11.61 18.28
CA GLU A 134 14.48 -12.69 17.94
C GLU A 134 15.00 -13.41 19.20
N LEU A 135 15.30 -12.65 20.26
CA LEU A 135 15.69 -13.19 21.57
C LEU A 135 14.55 -14.05 22.17
N GLN A 136 13.30 -13.62 22.03
CA GLN A 136 12.14 -14.40 22.47
C GLN A 136 11.96 -15.66 21.61
N ALA A 137 12.01 -15.55 20.29
CA ALA A 137 11.84 -16.67 19.38
C ALA A 137 12.91 -17.74 19.59
N THR A 138 14.18 -17.35 19.75
CA THR A 138 15.29 -18.29 20.02
C THR A 138 15.15 -18.99 21.36
N ARG A 139 14.71 -18.28 22.41
CA ARG A 139 14.42 -18.89 23.72
C ARG A 139 13.28 -19.90 23.63
N GLN A 140 12.16 -19.54 23.02
CA GLN A 140 11.02 -20.43 22.87
C GLN A 140 11.37 -21.65 22.01
N HIS A 141 12.12 -21.46 20.93
CA HIS A 141 12.62 -22.55 20.10
C HIS A 141 13.50 -23.51 20.92
N PHE A 142 14.45 -22.98 21.69
CA PHE A 142 15.30 -23.81 22.55
C PHE A 142 14.50 -24.60 23.60
N GLU A 143 13.53 -23.96 24.26
CA GLU A 143 12.66 -24.63 25.24
C GLU A 143 11.82 -25.74 24.58
N SER A 144 11.27 -25.48 23.39
CA SER A 144 10.52 -26.47 22.61
C SER A 144 11.39 -27.67 22.21
N GLU A 145 12.57 -27.43 21.66
CA GLU A 145 13.50 -28.50 21.26
C GLU A 145 13.94 -29.35 22.44
N LYS A 146 14.20 -28.70 23.60
CA LYS A 146 14.51 -29.42 24.83
C LYS A 146 13.37 -30.34 25.26
N LEU A 147 12.12 -29.86 25.21
CA LEU A 147 10.95 -30.67 25.57
C LEU A 147 10.75 -31.82 24.58
N LEU A 148 10.86 -31.55 23.28
CA LEU A 148 10.76 -32.57 22.23
C LEU A 148 11.80 -33.68 22.40
N LEU A 149 13.06 -33.32 22.70
CA LEU A 149 14.11 -34.30 22.95
C LEU A 149 13.81 -35.17 24.17
N VAL A 150 13.30 -34.58 25.25
CA VAL A 150 12.90 -35.33 26.45
C VAL A 150 11.76 -36.30 26.13
N ASP A 151 10.75 -35.86 25.36
CA ASP A 151 9.64 -36.71 24.93
C ASP A 151 10.12 -37.83 23.99
N GLU A 152 11.04 -37.55 23.07
CA GLU A 152 11.65 -38.54 22.19
C GLU A 152 12.41 -39.60 22.99
N MET A 153 13.28 -39.18 23.92
CA MET A 153 14.01 -40.10 24.80
C MET A 153 13.06 -40.94 25.65
N ARG A 154 11.97 -40.35 26.17
CA ARG A 154 10.96 -41.09 26.92
C ARG A 154 10.29 -42.14 26.03
N ASN A 155 9.86 -41.76 24.83
CA ASN A 155 9.22 -42.66 23.89
C ASN A 155 10.15 -43.81 23.47
N GLU A 156 11.44 -43.54 23.26
CA GLU A 156 12.43 -44.59 22.99
C GLU A 156 12.55 -45.61 24.12
N ILE A 157 12.56 -45.14 25.37
CA ILE A 157 12.64 -46.02 26.54
C ILE A 157 11.35 -46.83 26.67
N GLU A 158 10.19 -46.21 26.53
CA GLU A 158 8.88 -46.89 26.56
C GLU A 158 8.76 -47.95 25.47
N GLU A 159 9.25 -47.64 24.26
CA GLU A 159 9.30 -48.58 23.14
C GLU A 159 10.26 -49.75 23.42
N LYS A 160 11.44 -49.47 23.98
CA LYS A 160 12.40 -50.50 24.41
C LYS A 160 11.79 -51.42 25.47
N ILE A 161 11.08 -50.86 26.45
CA ILE A 161 10.34 -51.63 27.47
C ILE A 161 9.30 -52.51 26.80
N ARG A 162 8.46 -51.95 25.92
CA ARG A 162 7.41 -52.72 25.23
C ARG A 162 7.97 -53.89 24.42
N ARG A 163 9.06 -53.68 23.68
CA ARG A 163 9.73 -54.76 22.93
C ARG A 163 10.26 -55.85 23.86
N LEU A 164 10.85 -55.49 25.00
CA LEU A 164 11.30 -56.47 25.98
C LEU A 164 10.13 -57.26 26.60
N GLU A 165 8.99 -56.62 26.82
CA GLU A 165 7.78 -57.29 27.30
C GLU A 165 7.20 -58.24 26.24
N GLU A 166 7.14 -57.82 24.98
CA GLU A 166 6.75 -58.66 23.84
C GLU A 166 7.69 -59.85 23.68
N ASP A 167 9.01 -59.63 23.73
CA ASP A 167 10.02 -60.68 23.67
C ASP A 167 9.87 -61.67 24.82
N ARG A 168 9.65 -61.19 26.06
CA ARG A 168 9.36 -62.05 27.22
C ARG A 168 8.10 -62.88 26.98
N HIS A 169 7.00 -62.26 26.57
CA HIS A 169 5.75 -62.98 26.29
C HIS A 169 5.90 -64.00 25.15
N SER A 170 6.72 -63.69 24.14
CA SER A 170 7.02 -64.61 23.05
C SER A 170 7.85 -65.82 23.52
N ALA A 171 8.80 -65.60 24.43
CA ALA A 171 9.61 -66.67 25.03
C ALA A 171 8.77 -67.55 25.97
N ASP A 172 7.88 -66.96 26.75
CA ASP A 172 6.92 -67.68 27.60
C ASP A 172 5.99 -68.56 26.75
N LEU A 173 5.37 -67.99 25.71
CA LEU A 173 4.51 -68.74 24.79
C LEU A 173 5.25 -69.87 24.07
N SER A 174 6.49 -69.62 23.64
CA SER A 174 7.35 -70.64 23.05
C SER A 174 7.60 -71.77 24.06
N THR A 175 7.97 -71.43 25.30
CA THR A 175 8.20 -72.40 26.38
C THR A 175 6.95 -73.24 26.67
N ASP A 176 5.77 -72.63 26.72
CA ASP A 176 4.50 -73.33 26.89
C ASP A 176 4.21 -74.29 25.73
N LEU A 177 4.44 -73.89 24.48
CA LEU A 177 4.28 -74.77 23.31
C LEU A 177 5.27 -75.94 23.28
N TRP A 178 6.52 -75.72 23.71
CA TRP A 178 7.52 -76.79 23.84
C TRP A 178 7.14 -77.78 24.94
N THR A 179 6.70 -77.28 26.10
CA THR A 179 6.26 -78.14 27.21
C THR A 179 4.98 -78.90 26.88
N GLU A 180 4.00 -78.29 26.21
CA GLU A 180 2.80 -78.96 25.70
C GLU A 180 3.15 -80.06 24.69
N SER A 181 4.08 -79.80 23.78
CA SER A 181 4.59 -80.79 22.82
C SER A 181 5.25 -81.99 23.51
N GLU A 182 5.98 -81.78 24.61
CA GLU A 182 6.52 -82.86 25.44
C GLU A 182 5.42 -83.61 26.20
N GLN A 183 4.41 -82.91 26.72
CA GLN A 183 3.28 -83.53 27.41
C GLN A 183 2.43 -84.39 26.46
N VAL A 184 2.18 -83.96 25.23
CA VAL A 184 1.49 -84.75 24.20
C VAL A 184 2.31 -85.98 23.80
N LYS A 185 3.65 -85.86 23.72
CA LYS A 185 4.54 -87.02 23.47
C LYS A 185 4.54 -88.02 24.63
N ARG A 186 4.42 -87.55 25.88
CA ARG A 186 4.28 -88.42 27.07
C ARG A 186 2.89 -89.04 27.18
N SER A 187 1.84 -88.32 26.78
CA SER A 187 0.45 -88.79 26.76
C SER A 187 0.19 -89.83 25.66
N ARG A 188 0.80 -89.70 24.48
CA ARG A 188 0.75 -90.73 23.41
C ARG A 188 1.37 -92.08 23.80
N ARG A 189 2.18 -92.15 24.87
CA ARG A 189 2.67 -93.44 25.42
C ARG A 189 1.65 -94.12 26.35
N LYS A 190 0.52 -93.47 26.65
CA LYS A 190 -0.63 -94.00 27.38
C LYS A 190 -1.89 -93.74 26.57
N THR A 191 -2.08 -94.42 25.44
CA THR A 191 -3.38 -94.44 24.77
C THR A 191 -3.65 -95.81 24.15
N ASP A 192 -4.79 -96.36 24.56
CA ASP A 192 -5.43 -97.67 24.33
C ASP A 192 -5.75 -97.93 22.83
N PRO A 193 -5.69 -99.19 22.30
CA PRO A 193 -5.76 -99.50 20.86
C PRO A 193 -7.14 -99.39 20.16
N LEU A 194 -8.13 -98.66 20.69
CA LEU A 194 -9.50 -98.72 20.17
C LEU A 194 -10.05 -97.33 19.84
N HIS A 195 -9.80 -96.85 18.62
CA HIS A 195 -10.67 -95.82 18.02
C HIS A 195 -10.81 -95.98 16.50
N PRO A 196 -12.05 -96.15 15.97
CA PRO A 196 -12.28 -96.40 14.56
C PRO A 196 -12.42 -95.11 13.72
N LYS A 197 -11.68 -95.12 12.61
CA LYS A 197 -12.01 -94.66 11.25
C LYS A 197 -12.41 -93.19 11.01
N LYS A 198 -11.49 -92.52 10.31
CA LYS A 198 -11.63 -91.27 9.54
C LYS A 198 -12.86 -91.32 8.61
N LYS A 199 -13.74 -90.34 8.69
CA LYS A 199 -14.75 -90.08 7.65
C LYS A 199 -14.06 -89.43 6.45
N LYS A 200 -14.20 -90.05 5.27
CA LYS A 200 -13.68 -89.52 4.00
C LYS A 200 -14.57 -88.35 3.55
N THR A 201 -13.95 -87.26 3.10
CA THR A 201 -14.61 -86.09 2.52
C THR A 201 -15.41 -86.50 1.27
N VAL A 202 -16.70 -86.16 1.24
CA VAL A 202 -17.58 -86.41 0.09
C VAL A 202 -17.33 -85.33 -0.96
N THR A 203 -16.75 -85.71 -2.11
CA THR A 203 -16.64 -84.85 -3.29
C THR A 203 -18.02 -84.69 -3.93
N ILE A 204 -18.61 -83.50 -3.79
CA ILE A 204 -19.83 -83.11 -4.48
C ILE A 204 -19.42 -82.60 -5.87
N SER A 205 -19.75 -83.34 -6.92
CA SER A 205 -19.60 -82.91 -8.32
C SER A 205 -20.93 -82.31 -8.79
N GLY A 206 -21.07 -80.99 -8.66
CA GLY A 206 -22.22 -80.20 -9.13
C GLY A 206 -22.03 -78.71 -8.78
N PRO A 207 -22.73 -77.78 -9.45
CA PRO A 207 -22.55 -76.34 -9.19
C PRO A 207 -22.91 -76.03 -7.73
N PHE A 208 -21.90 -75.57 -6.99
CA PHE A 208 -22.02 -75.22 -5.59
C PHE A 208 -22.39 -73.74 -5.46
N LEU A 209 -23.43 -73.45 -4.70
CA LEU A 209 -23.77 -72.07 -4.34
C LEU A 209 -22.85 -71.65 -3.17
N VAL A 210 -21.81 -70.85 -3.47
CA VAL A 210 -20.89 -70.33 -2.46
C VAL A 210 -21.56 -69.13 -1.78
N TYR A 211 -21.98 -69.30 -0.52
CA TYR A 211 -22.53 -68.21 0.29
C TYR A 211 -21.44 -67.30 0.91
N GLN A 212 -20.17 -67.65 0.75
CA GLN A 212 -19.04 -66.86 1.24
C GLN A 212 -18.59 -65.88 0.15
N LEU A 213 -18.67 -64.59 0.45
CA LEU A 213 -18.05 -63.53 -0.37
C LEU A 213 -16.54 -63.78 -0.44
N LYS A 214 -15.93 -63.39 -1.57
CA LYS A 214 -14.46 -63.48 -1.69
C LYS A 214 -13.84 -62.48 -0.72
N GLU A 215 -12.66 -62.80 -0.19
CA GLU A 215 -11.91 -61.91 0.72
C GLU A 215 -11.70 -60.51 0.12
N ASN A 216 -11.59 -60.41 -1.20
CA ASN A 216 -11.47 -59.13 -1.91
C ASN A 216 -12.72 -58.25 -1.78
N ASP A 217 -13.91 -58.83 -1.89
CA ASP A 217 -15.18 -58.11 -1.79
C ASP A 217 -15.39 -57.62 -0.34
N ILE A 218 -14.98 -58.45 0.63
CA ILE A 218 -15.01 -58.10 2.07
C ILE A 218 -14.05 -56.94 2.37
N LEU A 219 -12.85 -56.94 1.78
CA LEU A 219 -11.87 -55.87 1.95
C LEU A 219 -12.33 -54.56 1.29
N GLU A 220 -12.94 -54.63 0.12
CA GLU A 220 -13.50 -53.46 -0.56
C GLU A 220 -14.59 -52.78 0.29
N ASP A 221 -15.56 -53.56 0.78
CA ASP A 221 -16.63 -53.08 1.66
C ASP A 221 -16.08 -52.51 2.97
N TRP A 222 -15.10 -53.17 3.60
CA TRP A 222 -14.45 -52.68 4.81
C TRP A 222 -13.79 -51.30 4.59
N THR A 223 -13.16 -51.12 3.43
CA THR A 223 -12.50 -49.87 3.05
C THR A 223 -13.54 -48.77 2.79
N ALA A 224 -14.65 -49.10 2.14
CA ALA A 224 -15.76 -48.18 1.89
C ALA A 224 -16.41 -47.69 3.20
N ILE A 225 -16.65 -48.59 4.15
CA ILE A 225 -17.19 -48.26 5.48
C ILE A 225 -16.24 -47.34 6.24
N ARG A 226 -14.93 -47.60 6.19
CA ARG A 226 -13.92 -46.79 6.87
C ARG A 226 -13.84 -45.37 6.27
N LYS A 227 -13.89 -45.24 4.95
CA LYS A 227 -13.95 -43.94 4.25
C LYS A 227 -15.19 -43.13 4.64
N MET A 228 -16.37 -43.73 4.65
CA MET A 228 -17.60 -43.03 5.07
C MET A 228 -17.59 -42.63 6.54
N THR A 229 -17.03 -43.46 7.42
CA THR A 229 -16.92 -43.14 8.86
C THR A 229 -16.02 -41.93 9.10
N VAL A 230 -14.91 -41.82 8.36
CA VAL A 230 -13.99 -40.66 8.44
C VAL A 230 -14.65 -39.40 7.87
N ALA A 231 -15.34 -39.50 6.72
CA ALA A 231 -16.05 -38.38 6.12
C ALA A 231 -17.15 -37.83 7.04
N ARG A 232 -17.90 -38.70 7.71
CA ARG A 232 -18.94 -38.33 8.68
C ARG A 232 -18.38 -37.60 9.91
N ARG A 233 -17.20 -37.99 10.40
CA ARG A 233 -16.53 -37.26 11.50
C ARG A 233 -16.09 -35.85 11.08
N ARG A 234 -15.62 -35.67 9.84
CA ARG A 234 -15.22 -34.35 9.32
C ARG A 234 -16.40 -33.38 9.17
N LEU A 235 -17.57 -33.87 8.76
CA LEU A 235 -18.80 -33.07 8.67
C LEU A 235 -19.36 -32.66 10.05
N SER A 236 -19.19 -33.51 11.07
CA SER A 236 -19.63 -33.20 12.44
C SER A 236 -18.79 -32.12 13.14
N ALA A 237 -17.53 -31.93 12.74
CA ALA A 237 -16.62 -30.96 13.36
C ALA A 237 -16.77 -29.53 12.79
N GLY A 238 -17.35 -29.37 11.59
CA GLY A 238 -17.48 -28.07 10.92
C GLY A 238 -18.68 -27.21 11.34
N SER A 239 -19.67 -27.76 12.05
CA SER A 239 -20.92 -27.04 12.37
C SER A 239 -20.90 -26.24 13.68
N HIS A 240 -19.83 -26.30 14.48
CA HIS A 240 -19.76 -25.65 15.80
C HIS A 240 -19.04 -24.29 15.84
N SER A 241 -18.45 -23.79 14.74
CA SER A 241 -17.58 -22.58 14.79
C SER A 241 -18.22 -21.26 14.34
N HIS A 242 -19.47 -21.22 13.88
CA HIS A 242 -20.05 -20.02 13.23
C HIS A 242 -21.17 -19.30 13.98
N ARG A 243 -21.38 -19.55 15.28
CA ARG A 243 -22.49 -18.92 16.02
C ARG A 243 -22.11 -18.31 17.38
N SER A 244 -21.11 -17.42 17.41
CA SER A 244 -21.03 -16.40 18.47
C SER A 244 -20.20 -15.20 18.00
N GLY A 245 -20.84 -14.05 17.76
CA GLY A 245 -20.11 -12.81 17.50
C GLY A 245 -20.87 -11.80 16.65
N ARG A 246 -21.99 -11.28 17.14
CA ARG A 246 -22.57 -9.98 16.75
C ARG A 246 -23.64 -9.59 17.78
N GLU A 247 -23.69 -8.29 18.10
CA GLU A 247 -24.38 -7.60 19.23
C GLU A 247 -23.40 -7.32 20.39
N ASN A 248 -23.05 -6.09 20.81
CA ASN A 248 -23.63 -4.77 20.58
C ASN A 248 -22.55 -3.68 20.66
N GLY A 249 -22.63 -2.69 19.77
CA GLY A 249 -21.98 -1.39 19.92
C GLY A 249 -23.02 -0.33 20.26
N MET A 250 -22.94 0.22 21.46
CA MET A 250 -23.47 1.50 21.95
C MET A 250 -22.56 1.80 23.16
N GLY A 251 -21.68 2.80 23.14
CA GLY A 251 -22.02 4.20 23.01
C GLY A 251 -21.87 4.80 24.41
N ASP A 252 -20.64 5.11 24.82
CA ASP A 252 -20.39 5.93 26.01
C ASP A 252 -19.01 6.59 25.90
N ARG A 253 -19.02 7.91 25.70
CA ARG A 253 -17.86 8.76 25.99
C ARG A 253 -18.37 10.15 26.38
N LEU A 254 -18.65 10.28 27.67
CA LEU A 254 -18.69 11.53 28.41
C LEU A 254 -17.26 11.97 28.73
N ASP A 255 -17.03 13.25 28.47
CA ASP A 255 -16.13 14.24 29.10
C ASP A 255 -15.08 13.74 30.11
N TYR A 256 -13.80 13.99 29.80
CA TYR A 256 -12.91 14.98 30.43
C TYR A 256 -11.60 15.08 29.62
#